data_AF-A0A1Z5SIX1-F1
#
_entry.id   AF-A0A1Z5SIX1-F1
#
_cell.length_a   1.000
_cell.length_b   1.000
_cell.length_c   1.000
_cell.angle_alpha   90.00
_cell.angle_beta   90.00
_cell.angle_gamma   90.00
#
_symmetry.space_group_name_H-M   'P 1'
#
loop_
_entity.id
_entity.type
_entity.pdbx_description
1 polymer ?
#
loop_
_entity_poly.entity_id
_entity_poly.type
_entity_poly.pdbx_seq_one_letter_code
_entity_poly.pdbx_strand_id
1 'polypeptide(L)'
;MQIAAVVIVIAFTSLPWIAVHIMPDIFTPVLYLSAVLFLTSNKNTELILYAFVFYVSTLIHNSHFIIALLCSSVMIAVACLVKRFNLFLKKSVVLTSIACVAVVSICSIHFIKGFGFVPSRGSHVFIVGKLSESGVLKAYLNDNCKQNDSGLCKFKENLPATGWQFLWDYDGPLYKTGGWDSSKTAYNAIIKGVFSNSYYRNAFIKHSLQATVKQMSYINIKGNVTCPMGDNNVREIFVRAYPSDTASYFRGKQHMKAIETDNYSIVYTCTFLLCLLLLPVCIYIVRRQDEVMMIIISALVFIIINAFVTATFANVLDRLQYRIAWIVPCVVIYSIISIYERRSMSGKQYL
;
A
#
# COMPACT_ATOMS: atom_id res chain seq x y z
N MET A 1 -16.56 9.53 24.79
CA MET A 1 -16.46 8.41 23.83
C MET A 1 -15.35 8.59 22.80
N GLN A 2 -15.27 9.73 22.10
CA GLN A 2 -14.25 9.96 21.06
C GLN A 2 -12.80 9.86 21.57
N ILE A 3 -12.47 10.47 22.72
CA ILE A 3 -11.13 10.36 23.33
C ILE A 3 -10.79 8.90 23.67
N ALA A 4 -11.73 8.17 24.27
CA ALA A 4 -11.53 6.75 24.58
C ALA A 4 -11.29 5.91 23.32
N ALA A 5 -12.00 6.19 22.22
CA ALA A 5 -11.77 5.53 20.93
C ALA A 5 -10.35 5.78 20.41
N VAL A 6 -9.87 7.02 20.47
CA VAL A 6 -8.50 7.38 20.08
C VAL A 6 -7.47 6.62 20.94
N VAL A 7 -7.66 6.60 22.26
CA VAL A 7 -6.77 5.87 23.18
C VAL A 7 -6.75 4.38 22.87
N ILE A 8 -7.91 3.75 22.59
CA ILE A 8 -7.99 2.34 22.23
C ILE A 8 -7.24 2.07 20.91
N VAL A 9 -7.44 2.90 19.89
CA VAL A 9 -6.75 2.74 18.60
C VAL A 9 -5.23 2.87 18.79
N ILE A 10 -4.77 3.85 19.56
CA ILE A 10 -3.34 4.03 19.83
C ILE A 10 -2.78 2.84 20.62
N ALA A 11 -3.46 2.39 21.66
CA ALA A 11 -2.95 1.34 22.54
C ALA A 11 -2.91 -0.05 21.87
N PHE A 12 -3.89 -0.38 21.03
CA PHE A 12 -4.13 -1.75 20.55
C PHE A 12 -3.95 -1.96 19.05
N THR A 13 -3.39 -0.99 18.31
CA THR A 13 -3.23 -1.11 16.85
C THR A 13 -1.82 -0.78 16.35
N SER A 14 -1.52 -1.11 15.10
CA SER A 14 -0.25 -0.76 14.47
C SER A 14 -0.03 0.73 14.24
N LEU A 15 -1.04 1.60 14.45
CA LEU A 15 -0.98 3.03 14.12
C LEU A 15 0.24 3.76 14.71
N PRO A 16 0.56 3.66 16.02
CA PRO A 16 1.69 4.40 16.58
C PRO A 16 3.02 3.98 15.98
N TRP A 17 3.19 2.68 15.71
CA TRP A 17 4.40 2.13 15.10
C TRP A 17 4.63 2.67 13.70
N ILE A 18 3.57 2.87 12.92
CA ILE A 18 3.65 3.47 11.58
C ILE A 18 3.95 4.97 11.68
N ALA A 19 3.34 5.66 12.64
CA ALA A 19 3.49 7.10 12.81
C ALA A 19 4.90 7.53 13.25
N VAL A 20 5.63 6.67 13.97
CA VAL A 20 7.01 6.96 14.42
C VAL A 20 8.07 6.59 13.40
N HIS A 21 7.72 5.86 12.33
CA HIS A 21 8.65 5.54 11.26
C HIS A 21 8.81 6.73 10.30
N ILE A 22 10.06 7.12 10.03
CA ILE A 22 10.40 8.10 8.98
C ILE A 22 10.27 7.41 7.62
N MET A 23 9.02 7.20 7.19
CA MET A 23 8.67 6.48 5.96
C MET A 23 7.43 7.09 5.32
N PRO A 24 7.29 7.00 3.98
CA PRO A 24 6.08 7.45 3.28
C PRO A 24 4.82 6.62 3.65
N ASP A 25 4.99 5.51 4.38
CA ASP A 25 3.91 4.57 4.73
C ASP A 25 2.79 5.21 5.53
N ILE A 26 3.08 6.22 6.37
CA ILE A 26 2.04 6.94 7.11
C ILE A 26 1.06 7.67 6.17
N PHE A 27 1.49 8.01 4.96
CA PHE A 27 0.61 8.65 3.98
C PHE A 27 -0.35 7.68 3.31
N THR A 28 -0.17 6.35 3.43
CA THR A 28 -1.15 5.38 2.95
C THR A 28 -2.48 5.48 3.70
N PRO A 29 -2.53 5.44 5.05
CA PRO A 29 -3.78 5.70 5.75
C PRO A 29 -4.24 7.16 5.63
N VAL A 30 -3.34 8.16 5.54
CA VAL A 30 -3.76 9.56 5.32
C VAL A 30 -4.48 9.71 3.98
N LEU A 31 -4.04 9.00 2.93
CA LEU A 31 -4.74 8.92 1.64
C LEU A 31 -6.16 8.40 1.81
N TYR A 32 -6.35 7.31 2.57
CA TYR A 32 -7.67 6.76 2.84
C TYR A 32 -8.55 7.71 3.68
N LEU A 33 -8.01 8.22 4.79
CA LEU A 33 -8.76 9.08 5.69
C LEU A 33 -9.20 10.37 5.00
N SER A 34 -8.32 11.02 4.23
CA SER A 34 -8.69 12.21 3.45
C SER A 34 -9.75 11.91 2.40
N ALA A 35 -9.71 10.74 1.74
CA ALA A 35 -10.77 10.32 0.82
C ALA A 35 -12.11 10.13 1.54
N VAL A 36 -12.13 9.42 2.67
CA VAL A 36 -13.36 9.18 3.43
C VAL A 36 -13.94 10.47 4.00
N LEU A 37 -13.11 11.32 4.60
CA LEU A 37 -13.53 12.61 5.12
C LEU A 37 -14.06 13.53 4.00
N PHE A 38 -13.47 13.46 2.80
CA PHE A 38 -14.00 14.15 1.62
C PHE A 38 -15.40 13.61 1.24
N LEU A 39 -15.58 12.29 1.23
CA LEU A 39 -16.87 11.65 0.89
C LEU A 39 -17.97 12.02 1.89
N THR A 40 -17.67 12.14 3.19
CA THR A 40 -18.66 12.38 4.23
C THR A 40 -18.87 13.86 4.58
N SER A 41 -17.89 14.73 4.36
CA SER A 41 -18.02 16.16 4.70
C SER A 41 -18.98 16.90 3.78
N ASN A 42 -19.75 17.83 4.35
CA ASN A 42 -20.64 18.73 3.61
C ASN A 42 -20.16 20.20 3.60
N LYS A 43 -19.01 20.50 4.23
CA LYS A 43 -18.50 21.88 4.30
C LYS A 43 -17.44 22.11 3.23
N ASN A 44 -17.59 23.17 2.44
CA ASN A 44 -16.67 23.47 1.33
C ASN A 44 -15.22 23.66 1.78
N THR A 45 -14.99 24.29 2.95
CA THR A 45 -13.64 24.49 3.49
C THR A 45 -12.96 23.16 3.83
N GLU A 46 -13.69 22.24 4.45
CA GLU A 46 -13.24 20.88 4.74
C GLU A 46 -12.97 20.09 3.45
N LEU A 47 -13.86 20.19 2.45
CA LEU A 47 -13.69 19.53 1.16
C LEU A 47 -12.41 19.98 0.44
N ILE A 48 -12.10 21.28 0.43
CA ILE A 48 -10.86 21.80 -0.16
C ILE A 48 -9.64 21.25 0.56
N LEU A 49 -9.66 21.26 1.90
CA LEU A 49 -8.57 20.72 2.72
C LEU A 49 -8.36 19.22 2.43
N TYR A 50 -9.43 18.41 2.46
CA TYR A 50 -9.33 16.97 2.23
C TYR A 50 -8.93 16.64 0.79
N ALA A 51 -9.40 17.38 -0.20
CA ALA A 51 -8.95 17.26 -1.58
C ALA A 51 -7.45 17.54 -1.72
N PHE A 52 -6.95 18.58 -1.06
CA PHE A 52 -5.53 18.92 -1.07
C PHE A 52 -4.69 17.84 -0.38
N VAL A 53 -5.09 17.38 0.81
CA VAL A 53 -4.40 16.30 1.54
C VAL A 53 -4.41 15.00 0.74
N PHE A 54 -5.53 14.67 0.09
CA PHE A 54 -5.65 13.50 -0.78
C PHE A 54 -4.70 13.61 -2.00
N TYR A 55 -4.65 14.77 -2.65
CA TYR A 55 -3.73 15.05 -3.76
C TYR A 55 -2.27 14.88 -3.34
N VAL A 56 -1.84 15.51 -2.25
CA VAL A 56 -0.47 15.41 -1.72
C VAL A 56 -0.15 13.96 -1.34
N SER A 57 -1.05 13.28 -0.64
CA SER A 57 -0.85 11.87 -0.25
C SER A 57 -0.72 10.97 -1.47
N THR A 58 -1.44 11.27 -2.55
CA THR A 58 -1.36 10.55 -3.84
C THR A 58 0.03 10.69 -4.49
N LEU A 59 0.67 11.86 -4.36
CA LEU A 59 1.99 12.14 -4.95
C LEU A 59 3.16 11.53 -4.16
N ILE A 60 2.99 11.21 -2.88
CA ILE A 60 4.10 10.83 -2.00
C ILE A 60 4.73 9.48 -2.36
N HIS A 61 3.97 8.54 -2.93
CA HIS A 61 4.48 7.22 -3.25
C HIS A 61 3.82 6.66 -4.51
N ASN A 62 4.58 5.93 -5.35
CA ASN A 62 4.09 5.39 -6.62
C ASN A 62 2.88 4.44 -6.46
N SER A 63 2.77 3.72 -5.34
CA SER A 63 1.60 2.88 -5.11
C SER A 63 0.32 3.69 -4.85
N HIS A 64 0.43 4.92 -4.34
CA HIS A 64 -0.72 5.71 -3.91
C HIS A 64 -1.58 6.16 -5.07
N PHE A 65 -1.01 6.54 -6.22
CA PHE A 65 -1.83 6.91 -7.38
C PHE A 65 -2.61 5.72 -7.95
N ILE A 66 -2.01 4.52 -7.97
CA ILE A 66 -2.71 3.30 -8.41
C ILE A 66 -3.84 2.96 -7.43
N ILE A 67 -3.54 2.98 -6.12
CA ILE A 67 -4.53 2.73 -5.08
C ILE A 67 -5.67 3.75 -5.16
N ALA A 68 -5.36 5.04 -5.26
CA ALA A 68 -6.33 6.12 -5.35
C ALA A 68 -7.26 5.92 -6.55
N LEU A 69 -6.71 5.71 -7.75
CA LEU A 69 -7.48 5.50 -8.98
C LEU A 69 -8.37 4.26 -8.89
N LEU A 70 -7.83 3.13 -8.43
CA LEU A 70 -8.61 1.89 -8.33
C LEU A 70 -9.71 2.01 -7.29
N CYS A 71 -9.40 2.56 -6.10
CA CYS A 71 -10.39 2.72 -5.03
C CYS A 71 -11.52 3.66 -5.46
N SER A 72 -11.19 4.85 -5.96
CA SER A 72 -12.21 5.82 -6.39
C SER A 72 -13.06 5.29 -7.55
N SER A 73 -12.45 4.56 -8.50
CA SER A 73 -13.17 3.90 -9.61
C SER A 73 -14.12 2.80 -9.12
N VAL A 74 -13.70 1.98 -8.15
CA VAL A 74 -14.59 0.98 -7.54
C VAL A 74 -15.71 1.66 -6.77
N MET A 75 -15.44 2.78 -6.08
CA MET A 75 -16.49 3.53 -5.40
C MET A 75 -17.51 4.14 -6.37
N ILE A 76 -17.08 4.61 -7.55
CA ILE A 76 -17.99 5.00 -8.64
C ILE A 76 -18.86 3.81 -9.06
N ALA A 77 -18.25 2.65 -9.31
CA ALA A 77 -18.99 1.45 -9.69
C ALA A 77 -20.02 1.05 -8.62
N VAL A 78 -19.64 1.06 -7.34
CA VAL A 78 -20.54 0.79 -6.21
C VAL A 78 -21.69 1.80 -6.16
N ALA A 79 -21.42 3.10 -6.33
CA ALA A 79 -22.44 4.14 -6.32
C ALA A 79 -23.42 4.02 -7.51
N CYS A 80 -22.94 3.59 -8.68
CA CYS A 80 -23.77 3.33 -9.85
C CYS A 80 -24.65 2.07 -9.71
N LEU A 81 -24.08 0.99 -9.16
CA LEU A 81 -24.78 -0.29 -9.01
C LEU A 81 -25.76 -0.29 -7.83
N VAL A 82 -25.47 0.48 -6.79
CA VAL A 82 -26.25 0.50 -5.54
C VAL A 82 -26.87 1.89 -5.36
N LYS A 83 -28.10 2.07 -5.85
CA LYS A 83 -28.80 3.38 -5.93
C LYS A 83 -28.77 4.23 -4.65
N ARG A 84 -28.81 3.60 -3.46
CA ARG A 84 -28.73 4.32 -2.17
C ARG A 84 -27.42 5.09 -1.96
N PHE A 85 -26.35 4.73 -2.68
CA PHE A 85 -25.05 5.38 -2.60
C PHE A 85 -24.81 6.42 -3.70
N ASN A 86 -25.83 6.77 -4.50
CA ASN A 86 -25.71 7.74 -5.59
C ASN A 86 -25.26 9.13 -5.11
N LEU A 87 -25.54 9.49 -3.85
CA LEU A 87 -25.09 10.76 -3.26
C LEU A 87 -23.55 10.88 -3.18
N PHE A 88 -22.84 9.75 -3.18
CA PHE A 88 -21.37 9.70 -3.14
C PHE A 88 -20.74 9.66 -4.55
N LEU A 89 -21.55 9.50 -5.61
CA LEU A 89 -21.06 9.36 -6.98
C LEU A 89 -20.25 10.58 -7.41
N LYS A 90 -20.83 11.78 -7.28
CA LYS A 90 -20.16 13.04 -7.66
C LYS A 90 -18.83 13.22 -6.94
N LYS A 91 -18.79 12.97 -5.63
CA LYS A 91 -17.57 13.08 -4.83
C LYS A 91 -16.52 12.03 -5.22
N SER A 92 -16.94 10.81 -5.56
CA SER A 92 -16.04 9.74 -6.03
C SER A 92 -15.45 10.06 -7.42
N VAL A 93 -16.23 10.69 -8.31
CA VAL A 93 -15.74 11.23 -9.59
C VAL A 93 -14.70 12.32 -9.34
N VAL A 94 -14.96 13.25 -8.43
CA VAL A 94 -13.98 14.30 -8.08
C VAL A 94 -12.68 13.71 -7.54
N LEU A 95 -12.72 12.73 -6.63
CA LEU A 95 -11.52 12.04 -6.14
C LEU A 95 -10.75 11.34 -7.27
N THR A 96 -11.46 10.71 -8.21
CA THR A 96 -10.83 10.09 -9.39
C THR A 96 -10.14 11.13 -10.26
N SER A 97 -10.79 12.27 -10.51
CA SER A 97 -10.19 13.39 -11.25
C SER A 97 -8.95 13.93 -10.56
N ILE A 98 -8.97 14.10 -9.23
CA ILE A 98 -7.80 14.54 -8.46
C ILE A 98 -6.66 13.53 -8.57
N ALA A 99 -6.95 12.23 -8.50
CA ALA A 99 -5.94 11.19 -8.67
C ALA A 99 -5.33 11.20 -10.09
N CYS A 100 -6.15 11.40 -11.14
CA CYS A 100 -5.66 11.59 -12.51
C CYS A 100 -4.75 12.83 -12.63
N VAL A 101 -5.15 13.96 -12.02
CA VAL A 101 -4.33 15.18 -11.99
C VAL A 101 -2.99 14.90 -11.30
N ALA A 102 -2.97 14.17 -10.17
CA ALA A 102 -1.72 13.79 -9.51
C ALA A 102 -0.79 12.96 -10.42
N VAL A 103 -1.34 12.01 -11.20
CA VAL A 103 -0.56 11.24 -12.18
C VAL A 103 0.00 12.15 -13.28
N VAL A 104 -0.81 13.06 -13.81
CA VAL A 104 -0.36 14.03 -14.82
C VAL A 104 0.74 14.93 -14.24
N SER A 105 0.60 15.41 -13.01
CA SER A 105 1.62 16.22 -12.32
C SER A 105 2.95 15.48 -12.21
N ILE A 106 2.98 14.23 -11.74
CA ILE A 106 4.24 13.48 -11.60
C ILE A 106 4.88 13.17 -12.96
N CYS A 107 4.07 12.80 -13.95
CA CYS A 107 4.55 12.58 -15.32
C CYS A 107 5.11 13.87 -15.94
N SER A 108 4.49 15.02 -15.67
CA SER A 108 4.94 16.32 -16.17
C SER A 108 6.26 16.74 -15.53
N ILE A 109 6.44 16.50 -14.22
CA ILE A 109 7.71 16.74 -13.53
C ILE A 109 8.82 15.87 -14.15
N HIS A 110 8.57 14.59 -14.40
CA HIS A 110 9.54 13.72 -15.06
C HIS A 110 9.85 14.18 -16.49
N PHE A 111 8.85 14.63 -17.24
CA PHE A 111 9.03 15.15 -18.60
C PHE A 111 9.90 16.41 -18.61
N ILE A 112 9.61 17.38 -17.74
CA ILE A 112 10.40 18.63 -17.60
C ILE A 112 11.86 18.34 -17.22
N LYS A 113 12.09 17.27 -16.44
CA LYS A 113 13.44 16.82 -16.05
C LYS A 113 14.12 15.94 -17.11
N GLY A 114 13.52 15.75 -18.29
CA GLY A 114 14.11 14.97 -19.39
C GLY A 114 14.00 13.44 -19.22
N PHE A 115 13.22 12.94 -18.27
CA PHE A 115 13.05 11.50 -18.03
C PHE A 115 11.89 10.88 -18.82
N GLY A 116 11.20 11.69 -19.63
CA GLY A 116 10.01 11.32 -20.40
C GLY A 116 8.72 11.43 -19.58
N PHE A 117 7.58 11.31 -20.27
CA PHE A 117 6.26 11.37 -19.65
C PHE A 117 5.89 10.00 -19.05
N VAL A 118 6.46 9.70 -17.87
CA VAL A 118 6.27 8.43 -17.17
C VAL A 118 5.94 8.68 -15.70
N PRO A 119 5.10 7.84 -15.06
CA PRO A 119 4.77 8.02 -13.65
C PRO A 119 5.92 7.60 -12.72
N SER A 120 6.82 6.73 -13.19
CA SER A 120 7.98 6.26 -12.44
C SER A 120 9.13 5.90 -13.38
N ARG A 121 10.35 6.29 -13.01
CA ARG A 121 11.57 5.95 -13.74
C ARG A 121 11.95 4.46 -13.59
N GLY A 122 11.74 3.90 -12.40
CA GLY A 122 12.20 2.56 -12.02
C GLY A 122 11.18 1.44 -12.20
N SER A 123 10.01 1.70 -12.79
CA SER A 123 8.90 0.72 -12.90
C SER A 123 9.33 -0.61 -13.53
N HIS A 124 10.18 -0.57 -14.55
CA HIS A 124 10.69 -1.75 -15.25
C HIS A 124 11.45 -2.70 -14.31
N VAL A 125 12.25 -2.18 -13.37
CA VAL A 125 12.99 -3.00 -12.40
C VAL A 125 12.02 -3.71 -11.45
N PHE A 126 11.02 -2.99 -10.92
CA PHE A 126 10.03 -3.58 -10.02
C PHE A 126 9.20 -4.67 -10.71
N ILE A 127 8.78 -4.44 -11.96
CA ILE A 127 8.01 -5.42 -12.72
C ILE A 127 8.85 -6.67 -13.00
N VAL A 128 10.10 -6.51 -13.46
CA VAL A 128 10.98 -7.68 -13.70
C VAL A 128 11.32 -8.41 -12.40
N GLY A 129 11.56 -7.69 -11.30
CA GLY A 129 11.72 -8.29 -9.97
C GLY A 129 10.51 -9.11 -9.56
N LYS A 130 9.29 -8.63 -9.82
CA LYS A 130 8.06 -9.40 -9.59
C LYS A 130 7.94 -10.61 -10.51
N LEU A 131 8.33 -10.48 -11.77
CA LEU A 131 8.37 -11.60 -12.70
C LEU A 131 9.37 -12.68 -12.22
N SER A 132 10.49 -12.28 -11.61
CA SER A 132 11.45 -13.18 -10.95
C SER A 132 10.80 -13.93 -9.79
N GLU A 133 10.20 -13.20 -8.84
CA GLU A 133 9.55 -13.77 -7.65
C GLU A 133 8.40 -14.73 -7.99
N SER A 134 7.64 -14.43 -9.04
CA SER A 134 6.53 -15.29 -9.49
C SER A 134 6.98 -16.49 -10.33
N GLY A 135 8.27 -16.60 -10.68
CA GLY A 135 8.79 -17.64 -11.57
C GLY A 135 8.46 -17.44 -13.06
N VAL A 136 7.61 -16.45 -13.40
CA VAL A 136 7.22 -16.14 -14.78
C VAL A 136 8.43 -15.70 -15.61
N LEU A 137 9.38 -14.98 -15.00
CA LEU A 137 10.63 -14.60 -15.67
C LEU A 137 11.44 -15.84 -16.04
N LYS A 138 11.56 -16.83 -15.15
CA LYS A 138 12.30 -18.07 -15.44
C LYS A 138 11.68 -18.81 -16.62
N ALA A 139 10.36 -18.97 -16.62
CA ALA A 139 9.63 -19.60 -17.72
C ALA A 139 9.86 -18.85 -19.06
N TYR A 140 9.72 -17.52 -19.04
CA TYR A 140 9.96 -16.70 -20.23
C TYR A 140 11.40 -16.82 -20.76
N LEU A 141 12.40 -16.75 -19.87
CA LEU A 141 13.80 -16.87 -20.27
C LEU A 141 14.15 -18.26 -20.79
N ASN A 142 13.53 -19.32 -20.26
CA ASN A 142 13.75 -20.68 -20.77
C ASN A 142 13.30 -20.85 -22.22
N ASP A 143 12.20 -20.20 -22.59
CA ASP A 143 11.63 -20.33 -23.93
C ASP A 143 12.27 -19.37 -24.96
N ASN A 144 12.87 -18.27 -24.50
CA ASN A 144 13.37 -17.21 -25.37
C ASN A 144 14.90 -17.06 -25.40
N CYS A 145 15.62 -17.58 -24.40
CA CYS A 145 17.07 -17.49 -24.37
C CYS A 145 17.74 -18.70 -25.04
N LYS A 146 18.70 -18.44 -25.93
CA LYS A 146 19.58 -19.44 -26.53
C LYS A 146 20.87 -19.63 -25.72
N GLN A 147 21.65 -20.66 -26.08
CA GLN A 147 22.98 -20.88 -25.51
C GLN A 147 23.89 -19.69 -25.90
N ASN A 148 24.47 -19.02 -24.90
CA ASN A 148 25.33 -17.81 -25.00
C ASN A 148 24.62 -16.44 -25.05
N ASP A 149 23.33 -16.34 -24.74
CA ASP A 149 22.64 -15.05 -24.68
C ASP A 149 23.16 -14.14 -23.54
N SER A 150 23.13 -12.83 -23.79
CA SER A 150 23.62 -11.80 -22.87
C SER A 150 22.56 -11.32 -21.88
N GLY A 151 22.94 -10.46 -20.93
CA GLY A 151 22.00 -9.88 -19.96
C GLY A 151 21.41 -10.92 -19.00
N LEU A 152 20.09 -10.85 -18.78
CA LEU A 152 19.37 -11.72 -17.83
C LEU A 152 19.39 -13.20 -18.21
N CYS A 153 19.61 -13.54 -19.48
CA CYS A 153 19.71 -14.93 -19.91
C CYS A 153 20.85 -15.70 -19.20
N LYS A 154 21.94 -15.01 -18.82
CA LYS A 154 23.05 -15.58 -18.02
C LYS A 154 22.64 -16.00 -16.62
N PHE A 155 21.55 -15.45 -16.10
CA PHE A 155 21.07 -15.65 -14.74
C PHE A 155 19.83 -16.54 -14.67
N LYS A 156 19.34 -17.12 -15.79
CA LYS A 156 18.07 -17.85 -15.85
C LYS A 156 17.93 -18.98 -14.82
N GLU A 157 19.04 -19.64 -14.46
CA GLU A 157 19.05 -20.71 -13.45
C GLU A 157 19.23 -20.19 -12.02
N ASN A 158 19.82 -19.00 -11.86
CA ASN A 158 20.18 -18.39 -10.57
C ASN A 158 19.41 -17.08 -10.37
N LEU A 159 18.11 -17.09 -10.66
CA LEU A 159 17.24 -15.94 -10.41
C LEU A 159 16.89 -15.84 -8.90
N PRO A 160 16.94 -14.63 -8.32
CA PRO A 160 16.50 -14.40 -6.94
C PRO A 160 15.06 -14.86 -6.69
N ALA A 161 14.85 -15.50 -5.54
CA ALA A 161 13.55 -16.05 -5.14
C ALA A 161 12.52 -14.98 -4.74
N THR A 162 12.98 -13.77 -4.36
CA THR A 162 12.11 -12.67 -3.96
C THR A 162 12.40 -11.41 -4.75
N GLY A 163 11.39 -10.56 -4.93
CA GLY A 163 11.54 -9.30 -5.65
C GLY A 163 12.51 -8.36 -4.92
N TRP A 164 12.49 -8.34 -3.59
CA TRP A 164 13.39 -7.53 -2.79
C TRP A 164 14.85 -7.94 -2.98
N GLN A 165 15.17 -9.24 -3.01
CA GLN A 165 16.52 -9.71 -3.33
C GLN A 165 16.93 -9.29 -4.75
N PHE A 166 16.03 -9.42 -5.73
CA PHE A 166 16.32 -8.97 -7.10
C PHE A 166 16.70 -7.48 -7.19
N LEU A 167 16.03 -6.63 -6.41
CA LEU A 167 16.22 -5.18 -6.45
C LEU A 167 17.45 -4.71 -5.66
N TRP A 168 17.71 -5.32 -4.51
CA TRP A 168 18.59 -4.73 -3.49
C TRP A 168 19.85 -5.55 -3.21
N ASP A 169 19.99 -6.74 -3.79
CA ASP A 169 21.26 -7.47 -3.79
C ASP A 169 22.20 -6.88 -4.85
N TYR A 170 23.27 -6.22 -4.40
CA TYR A 170 24.26 -5.58 -5.27
C TYR A 170 25.07 -6.58 -6.08
N ASP A 171 25.18 -7.83 -5.63
CA ASP A 171 25.77 -8.93 -6.38
C ASP A 171 24.75 -9.65 -7.27
N GLY A 172 23.50 -9.19 -7.26
CA GLY A 172 22.38 -9.77 -7.99
C GLY A 172 22.34 -9.43 -9.49
N PRO A 173 21.41 -10.05 -10.23
CA PRO A 173 21.29 -9.89 -11.68
C PRO A 173 21.06 -8.44 -12.12
N LEU A 174 20.34 -7.63 -11.35
CA LEU A 174 20.05 -6.23 -11.70
C LEU A 174 21.32 -5.42 -11.95
N TYR A 175 22.23 -5.39 -10.96
CA TYR A 175 23.45 -4.60 -11.05
C TYR A 175 24.45 -5.17 -12.06
N LYS A 176 24.48 -6.50 -12.21
CA LYS A 176 25.30 -7.19 -13.24
C LYS A 176 24.74 -7.06 -14.67
N THR A 177 23.53 -6.53 -14.84
CA THR A 177 22.89 -6.33 -16.16
C THR A 177 22.57 -4.86 -16.48
N GLY A 178 23.25 -3.93 -15.80
CA GLY A 178 23.17 -2.49 -16.12
C GLY A 178 22.42 -1.64 -15.08
N GLY A 179 21.99 -2.21 -13.97
CA GLY A 179 21.37 -1.47 -12.87
C GLY A 179 20.05 -0.79 -13.25
N TRP A 180 19.72 0.30 -12.57
CA TRP A 180 18.40 0.95 -12.67
C TRP A 180 18.14 1.70 -13.99
N ASP A 181 19.18 2.23 -14.64
CA ASP A 181 19.01 3.06 -15.83
C ASP A 181 19.37 2.30 -17.12
N SER A 182 20.52 1.61 -17.16
CA SER A 182 20.98 0.93 -18.40
C SER A 182 20.21 -0.35 -18.72
N SER A 183 19.55 -0.98 -17.72
CA SER A 183 18.71 -2.16 -17.96
C SER A 183 17.35 -1.85 -18.59
N LYS A 184 16.93 -0.57 -18.60
CA LYS A 184 15.57 -0.14 -18.96
C LYS A 184 15.08 -0.67 -20.29
N THR A 185 15.88 -0.56 -21.36
CA THR A 185 15.48 -1.02 -22.69
C THR A 185 15.30 -2.53 -22.74
N ALA A 186 16.27 -3.29 -22.20
CA ALA A 186 16.21 -4.74 -22.17
C ALA A 186 15.05 -5.26 -21.32
N TYR A 187 14.82 -4.68 -20.15
CA TYR A 187 13.77 -5.11 -19.23
C TYR A 187 12.38 -4.78 -19.79
N ASN A 188 12.21 -3.63 -20.44
CA ASN A 188 10.95 -3.30 -21.11
C ASN A 188 10.64 -4.25 -22.28
N ALA A 189 11.66 -4.72 -23.00
CA ALA A 189 11.47 -5.74 -24.04
C ALA A 189 10.96 -7.06 -23.45
N ILE A 190 11.52 -7.51 -22.33
CA ILE A 190 11.06 -8.70 -21.59
C ILE A 190 9.62 -8.49 -21.09
N ILE A 191 9.33 -7.37 -20.45
CA ILE A 191 7.98 -7.02 -19.95
C ILE A 191 6.98 -7.08 -21.11
N LYS A 192 7.30 -6.46 -22.25
CA LYS A 192 6.46 -6.49 -23.44
C LYS A 192 6.24 -7.93 -23.92
N GLY A 193 7.29 -8.74 -24.04
CA GLY A 193 7.18 -10.15 -24.46
C GLY A 193 6.30 -10.98 -23.53
N VAL A 194 6.49 -10.85 -22.21
CA VAL A 194 5.67 -11.53 -21.20
C VAL A 194 4.20 -11.15 -21.32
N PHE A 195 3.89 -9.85 -21.41
CA PHE A 195 2.50 -9.39 -21.45
C PHE A 195 1.83 -9.52 -22.81
N SER A 196 2.59 -9.65 -23.90
CA SER A 196 2.05 -9.95 -25.23
C SER A 196 1.59 -11.40 -25.36
N ASN A 197 2.24 -12.35 -24.69
CA ASN A 197 1.87 -13.76 -24.71
C ASN A 197 0.83 -14.08 -23.62
N SER A 198 -0.28 -14.73 -23.99
CA SER A 198 -1.37 -15.07 -23.07
C SER A 198 -0.95 -16.03 -21.96
N TYR A 199 -0.03 -16.97 -22.23
CA TYR A 199 0.44 -17.94 -21.25
C TYR A 199 1.13 -17.25 -20.06
N TYR A 200 2.18 -16.47 -20.31
CA TYR A 200 2.91 -15.77 -19.23
C TYR A 200 2.07 -14.68 -18.58
N ARG A 201 1.26 -13.94 -19.36
CA ARG A 201 0.33 -12.94 -18.81
C ARG A 201 -0.67 -13.56 -17.84
N ASN A 202 -1.28 -14.69 -18.19
CA ASN A 202 -2.24 -15.37 -17.32
C ASN A 202 -1.56 -15.96 -16.09
N ALA A 203 -0.33 -16.50 -16.24
CA ALA A 203 0.48 -16.93 -15.11
C ALA A 203 0.76 -15.77 -14.14
N PHE A 204 1.16 -14.59 -14.66
CA PHE A 204 1.38 -13.40 -13.84
C PHE A 204 0.12 -12.94 -13.11
N ILE A 205 -1.05 -12.93 -13.77
CA ILE A 205 -2.33 -12.59 -13.14
C ILE A 205 -2.64 -13.57 -12.00
N LYS A 206 -2.50 -14.88 -12.26
CA LYS A 206 -2.72 -15.92 -11.24
C LYS A 206 -1.81 -15.73 -10.03
N HIS A 207 -0.51 -15.53 -10.25
CA HIS A 207 0.44 -15.30 -9.17
C HIS A 207 0.18 -13.99 -8.42
N SER A 208 -0.28 -12.94 -9.10
CA SER A 208 -0.66 -11.66 -8.48
C SER A 208 -1.86 -11.83 -7.55
N LEU A 209 -2.88 -12.60 -7.96
CA LEU A 209 -4.03 -12.91 -7.11
C LEU A 209 -3.62 -13.75 -5.89
N GLN A 210 -2.79 -14.77 -6.07
CA GLN A 210 -2.25 -15.57 -4.96
C GLN A 210 -1.43 -14.71 -3.99
N ALA A 211 -0.57 -13.84 -4.51
CA ALA A 211 0.23 -12.92 -3.72
C ALA A 211 -0.64 -11.89 -2.98
N THR A 212 -1.77 -11.47 -3.55
CA THR A 212 -2.74 -10.58 -2.90
C THR A 212 -3.36 -11.26 -1.68
N VAL A 213 -3.83 -12.50 -1.83
CA VAL A 213 -4.39 -13.28 -0.71
C VAL A 213 -3.33 -13.48 0.38
N LYS A 214 -2.09 -13.78 -0.03
CA LYS A 214 -0.96 -13.89 0.91
C LYS A 214 -0.70 -12.56 1.62
N GLN A 215 -0.66 -11.43 0.92
CA GLN A 215 -0.40 -10.11 1.51
C GLN A 215 -1.44 -9.70 2.56
N MET A 216 -2.69 -10.18 2.45
CA MET A 216 -3.74 -9.91 3.44
C MET A 216 -3.44 -10.50 4.83
N SER A 217 -2.65 -11.57 4.94
CA SER A 217 -2.25 -12.16 6.23
C SER A 217 -0.94 -11.59 6.80
N TYR A 218 -0.20 -10.79 6.02
CA TYR A 218 1.08 -10.19 6.39
C TYR A 218 0.86 -8.87 7.15
N ILE A 219 0.41 -8.98 8.40
CA ILE A 219 0.11 -7.83 9.27
C ILE A 219 1.06 -7.70 10.46
N ASN A 220 2.11 -8.51 10.55
CA ASN A 220 2.96 -8.56 11.75
C ASN A 220 3.79 -7.28 11.94
N ILE A 221 3.89 -6.78 13.18
CA ILE A 221 4.67 -5.57 13.49
C ILE A 221 6.18 -5.84 13.47
N LYS A 222 6.58 -7.05 13.88
CA LYS A 222 7.98 -7.44 14.11
C LYS A 222 8.88 -7.18 12.91
N GLY A 223 8.43 -7.55 11.71
CA GLY A 223 9.25 -7.55 10.49
C GLY A 223 9.85 -6.19 10.11
N ASN A 224 9.26 -5.07 10.52
CA ASN A 224 9.73 -3.72 10.16
C ASN A 224 10.46 -2.99 11.27
N VAL A 225 10.05 -3.23 12.53
CA VAL A 225 10.56 -2.47 13.68
C VAL A 225 11.95 -2.96 14.09
N THR A 226 12.28 -4.22 13.84
CA THR A 226 13.54 -4.83 14.30
C THR A 226 14.60 -4.96 13.21
N CYS A 227 14.38 -4.39 12.01
CA CYS A 227 15.34 -4.48 10.92
C CYS A 227 16.39 -3.37 11.05
N PRO A 228 17.65 -3.68 11.41
CA PRO A 228 18.71 -2.69 11.46
C PRO A 228 19.06 -2.24 10.03
N MET A 229 19.60 -1.03 9.91
CA MET A 229 20.30 -0.62 8.70
C MET A 229 21.40 -1.64 8.38
N GLY A 230 21.28 -2.31 7.24
CA GLY A 230 22.28 -3.25 6.76
C GLY A 230 23.53 -2.54 6.22
N ASP A 231 24.57 -3.33 5.96
CA ASP A 231 25.80 -2.85 5.30
C ASP A 231 25.55 -2.68 3.80
N ASN A 232 25.08 -1.49 3.44
CA ASN A 232 24.77 -1.12 2.06
C ASN A 232 25.08 0.37 1.82
N ASN A 233 24.92 0.82 0.57
CA ASN A 233 25.21 2.20 0.19
C ASN A 233 24.37 3.23 0.96
N VAL A 234 23.19 2.86 1.49
CA VAL A 234 22.38 3.75 2.33
C VAL A 234 23.10 4.05 3.63
N ARG A 235 23.76 3.05 4.23
CA ARG A 235 24.62 3.24 5.40
C ARG A 235 25.78 4.19 5.09
N GLU A 236 26.47 3.99 3.97
CA GLU A 236 27.59 4.85 3.58
C GLU A 236 27.15 6.30 3.36
N ILE A 237 26.02 6.50 2.68
CA ILE A 237 25.44 7.83 2.44
C ILE A 237 25.05 8.48 3.78
N PHE A 238 24.40 7.74 4.68
CA PHE A 238 24.00 8.25 5.99
C PHE A 238 25.20 8.68 6.82
N VAL A 239 26.24 7.84 6.93
CA VAL A 239 27.45 8.15 7.70
C VAL A 239 28.17 9.38 7.14
N ARG A 240 28.20 9.52 5.81
CA ARG A 240 28.80 10.68 5.14
C ARG A 240 28.00 11.96 5.36
N ALA A 241 26.67 11.88 5.31
CA ALA A 241 25.78 13.03 5.44
C ALA A 241 25.59 13.48 6.90
N TYR A 242 25.63 12.54 7.85
CA TYR A 242 25.35 12.77 9.28
C TYR A 242 26.43 12.13 10.18
N PRO A 243 27.71 12.55 10.05
CA PRO A 243 28.81 11.95 10.80
C PRO A 243 28.65 12.11 12.32
N SER A 244 28.11 13.24 12.78
CA SER A 244 27.86 13.51 14.21
C SER A 244 26.80 12.60 14.82
N ASP A 245 25.77 12.22 14.05
CA ASP A 245 24.64 11.44 14.54
C ASP A 245 24.86 9.92 14.41
N THR A 246 25.89 9.53 13.65
CA THR A 246 26.18 8.13 13.32
C THR A 246 26.31 7.25 14.56
N ALA A 247 27.08 7.70 15.56
CA ALA A 247 27.27 6.93 16.80
C ALA A 247 25.97 6.81 17.60
N SER A 248 25.15 7.86 17.63
CA SER A 248 23.86 7.85 18.32
C SER A 248 22.83 6.96 17.61
N TYR A 249 22.81 7.00 16.27
CA TYR A 249 21.94 6.15 15.44
C TYR A 249 22.21 4.66 15.68
N PHE A 250 23.49 4.24 15.61
CA PHE A 250 23.85 2.84 15.79
C PHE A 250 23.70 2.33 17.24
N ARG A 251 23.67 3.23 18.23
CA ARG A 251 23.29 2.89 19.61
C ARG A 251 21.77 2.83 19.84
N GLY A 252 20.96 3.22 18.86
CA GLY A 252 19.51 3.20 18.96
C GLY A 252 18.97 1.77 19.17
N LYS A 253 17.92 1.62 19.98
CA LYS A 253 17.32 0.31 20.30
C LYS A 253 16.91 -0.48 19.05
N GLN A 254 16.42 0.21 18.00
CA GLN A 254 16.07 -0.42 16.73
C GLN A 254 17.28 -1.06 16.04
N HIS A 255 18.41 -0.33 15.95
CA HIS A 255 19.63 -0.85 15.32
C HIS A 255 20.24 -1.99 16.15
N MET A 256 20.22 -1.85 17.48
CA MET A 256 20.69 -2.88 18.41
C MET A 256 19.74 -4.08 18.54
N LYS A 257 18.61 -4.10 17.80
CA LYS A 257 17.56 -5.13 17.89
C LYS A 257 17.01 -5.32 19.32
N ALA A 258 17.03 -4.26 20.12
CA ALA A 258 16.60 -4.25 21.53
C ALA A 258 15.15 -3.78 21.72
N ILE A 259 14.37 -3.65 20.64
CA ILE A 259 12.93 -3.35 20.71
C ILE A 259 12.17 -4.67 20.72
N GLU A 260 11.57 -5.00 21.86
CA GLU A 260 10.68 -6.15 21.98
C GLU A 260 9.30 -5.79 21.43
N THR A 261 8.87 -6.51 20.39
CA THR A 261 7.57 -6.31 19.73
C THR A 261 6.66 -7.53 19.81
N ASP A 262 7.14 -8.67 20.33
CA ASP A 262 6.43 -9.95 20.26
C ASP A 262 5.10 -9.91 21.03
N ASN A 263 5.13 -9.50 22.31
CA ASN A 263 3.93 -9.38 23.13
C ASN A 263 2.93 -8.38 22.53
N TYR A 264 3.43 -7.24 22.04
CA TYR A 264 2.59 -6.23 21.41
C TYR A 264 1.95 -6.76 20.12
N SER A 265 2.69 -7.49 19.30
CA SER A 265 2.20 -8.06 18.04
C SER A 265 1.12 -9.12 18.29
N ILE A 266 1.22 -9.90 19.38
CA ILE A 266 0.17 -10.84 19.80
C ILE A 266 -1.10 -10.07 20.16
N VAL A 267 -0.99 -9.08 21.05
CA VAL A 267 -2.14 -8.26 21.47
C VAL A 267 -2.81 -7.61 20.26
N TYR A 268 -2.02 -6.97 19.41
CA TYR A 268 -2.49 -6.35 18.18
C TYR A 268 -3.19 -7.34 17.25
N THR A 269 -2.62 -8.52 17.04
CA THR A 269 -3.19 -9.55 16.16
C THR A 269 -4.51 -10.07 16.74
N CYS A 270 -4.58 -10.31 18.05
CA CYS A 270 -5.82 -10.67 18.73
C CYS A 270 -6.88 -9.57 18.60
N THR A 271 -6.52 -8.29 18.78
CA THR A 271 -7.43 -7.15 18.57
C THR A 271 -7.93 -7.10 17.12
N PHE A 272 -7.04 -7.25 16.15
CA PHE A 272 -7.41 -7.27 14.74
C PHE A 272 -8.38 -8.41 14.42
N LEU A 273 -8.09 -9.63 14.87
CA LEU A 273 -8.96 -10.80 14.67
C LEU A 273 -10.32 -10.62 15.34
N LEU A 274 -10.36 -10.10 16.57
CA LEU A 274 -11.61 -9.78 17.25
C LEU A 274 -12.44 -8.76 16.45
N CYS A 275 -11.83 -7.67 16.00
CA CYS A 275 -12.52 -6.67 15.18
C CYS A 275 -12.99 -7.25 13.84
N LEU A 276 -12.22 -8.15 13.23
CA LEU A 276 -12.62 -8.85 12.00
C LEU A 276 -13.85 -9.74 12.24
N LEU A 277 -13.94 -10.41 13.39
CA LEU A 277 -15.12 -11.21 13.80
C LEU A 277 -16.34 -10.36 14.13
N LEU A 278 -16.15 -9.16 14.70
CA LEU A 278 -17.23 -8.22 15.01
C LEU A 278 -17.76 -7.50 13.76
N LEU A 279 -16.95 -7.35 12.72
CA LEU A 279 -17.28 -6.56 11.54
C LEU A 279 -18.59 -7.00 10.85
N PRO A 280 -18.87 -8.31 10.61
CA PRO A 280 -20.17 -8.75 10.06
C PRO A 280 -21.37 -8.36 10.91
N VAL A 281 -21.23 -8.40 12.25
CA VAL A 281 -22.28 -7.99 13.19
C VAL A 281 -22.51 -6.49 13.08
N CYS A 282 -21.44 -5.69 13.05
CA CYS A 282 -21.53 -4.25 12.82
C CYS A 282 -22.23 -3.95 11.49
N ILE A 283 -21.83 -4.60 10.40
CA ILE A 283 -22.46 -4.46 9.07
C ILE A 283 -23.96 -4.74 9.14
N TYR A 284 -24.37 -5.83 9.79
CA TYR A 284 -25.78 -6.18 9.92
C TYR A 284 -26.59 -5.11 10.66
N ILE A 285 -26.05 -4.56 11.76
CA ILE A 285 -26.73 -3.56 12.58
C ILE A 285 -26.77 -2.20 11.86
N VAL A 286 -25.66 -1.78 11.25
CA VAL A 286 -25.55 -0.45 10.59
C VAL A 286 -25.98 -0.48 9.12
N ARG A 287 -26.50 -1.59 8.58
CA ARG A 287 -26.88 -1.74 7.17
C ARG A 287 -27.84 -0.68 6.62
N ARG A 288 -28.57 0.03 7.50
CA ARG A 288 -29.49 1.13 7.16
C ARG A 288 -28.89 2.52 7.36
N GLN A 289 -27.61 2.61 7.74
CA GLN A 289 -26.87 3.86 7.90
C GLN A 289 -25.94 4.01 6.71
N ASP A 290 -26.37 4.76 5.69
CA ASP A 290 -25.68 4.79 4.40
C ASP A 290 -24.26 5.36 4.52
N GLU A 291 -24.04 6.36 5.36
CA GLU A 291 -22.71 6.93 5.64
C GLU A 291 -21.77 5.88 6.26
N VAL A 292 -22.20 5.20 7.34
CA VAL A 292 -21.40 4.17 8.02
C VAL A 292 -21.11 3.00 7.10
N MET A 293 -22.10 2.56 6.32
CA MET A 293 -21.92 1.50 5.34
C MET A 293 -20.92 1.88 4.25
N MET A 294 -20.92 3.14 3.80
CA MET A 294 -19.94 3.63 2.84
C MET A 294 -18.53 3.68 3.41
N ILE A 295 -18.37 4.05 4.69
CA ILE A 295 -17.09 3.97 5.39
C ILE A 295 -16.60 2.53 5.45
N ILE A 296 -17.47 1.57 5.81
CA ILE A 296 -17.11 0.13 5.85
C ILE A 296 -16.72 -0.38 4.46
N ILE A 297 -17.55 -0.12 3.43
CA ILE A 297 -17.30 -0.60 2.07
C ILE A 297 -15.99 0.00 1.53
N SER A 298 -15.80 1.31 1.68
CA SER A 298 -14.56 1.97 1.24
C SER A 298 -13.33 1.45 1.99
N ALA A 299 -13.43 1.14 3.29
CA ALA A 299 -12.35 0.53 4.05
C ALA A 299 -11.96 -0.84 3.48
N LEU A 300 -12.94 -1.71 3.27
CA LEU A 300 -12.71 -3.06 2.72
C LEU A 300 -12.11 -2.99 1.32
N VAL A 301 -12.66 -2.15 0.45
CA VAL A 301 -12.14 -1.89 -0.89
C VAL A 301 -10.69 -1.40 -0.82
N PHE A 302 -10.40 -0.42 0.03
CA PHE A 302 -9.06 0.15 0.19
C PHE A 302 -8.04 -0.89 0.68
N ILE A 303 -8.41 -1.72 1.67
CA ILE A 303 -7.55 -2.76 2.22
C ILE A 303 -7.21 -3.83 1.17
N ILE A 304 -8.20 -4.26 0.39
CA ILE A 304 -8.02 -5.26 -0.67
C ILE A 304 -7.18 -4.67 -1.81
N ILE A 305 -7.47 -3.45 -2.25
CA ILE A 305 -6.73 -2.78 -3.33
C ILE A 305 -5.29 -2.50 -2.91
N ASN A 306 -5.04 -2.06 -1.68
CA ASN A 306 -3.67 -1.89 -1.19
C ASN A 306 -2.91 -3.22 -1.23
N ALA A 307 -3.49 -4.31 -0.74
CA ALA A 307 -2.88 -5.64 -0.82
C ALA A 307 -2.58 -6.03 -2.27
N PHE A 308 -3.54 -5.81 -3.18
CA PHE A 308 -3.39 -6.12 -4.60
C PHE A 308 -2.26 -5.31 -5.24
N VAL A 309 -2.26 -3.98 -5.10
CA VAL A 309 -1.28 -3.10 -5.71
C VAL A 309 0.12 -3.41 -5.17
N THR A 310 0.26 -3.56 -3.86
CA THR A 310 1.56 -3.81 -3.23
C THR A 310 2.10 -5.21 -3.55
N ALA A 311 1.25 -6.24 -3.49
CA ALA A 311 1.65 -7.59 -3.84
C ALA A 311 1.98 -7.75 -5.33
N THR A 312 1.30 -7.01 -6.22
CA THR A 312 1.48 -7.11 -7.68
C THR A 312 2.68 -6.30 -8.17
N PHE A 313 2.90 -5.09 -7.65
CA PHE A 313 3.91 -4.17 -8.17
C PHE A 313 5.12 -3.97 -7.26
N ALA A 314 5.12 -4.59 -6.07
CA ALA A 314 6.25 -4.58 -5.15
C ALA A 314 6.53 -6.00 -4.61
N ASN A 315 6.43 -6.21 -3.30
CA ASN A 315 6.79 -7.44 -2.61
C ASN A 315 5.66 -7.88 -1.67
N VAL A 316 5.68 -9.14 -1.23
CA VAL A 316 4.81 -9.58 -0.14
C VAL A 316 5.55 -9.42 1.19
N LEU A 317 5.22 -8.37 1.93
CA LEU A 317 5.90 -8.00 3.18
C LEU A 317 4.89 -7.54 4.22
N ASP A 318 5.17 -7.82 5.51
CA ASP A 318 4.31 -7.35 6.61
C ASP A 318 4.07 -5.84 6.55
N ARG A 319 5.11 -5.11 6.12
CA ARG A 319 5.12 -3.66 5.94
C ARG A 319 3.95 -3.09 5.16
N LEU A 320 3.52 -3.79 4.13
CA LEU A 320 2.65 -3.20 3.14
C LEU A 320 1.18 -3.32 3.54
N GLN A 321 0.81 -4.28 4.39
CA GLN A 321 -0.54 -4.44 4.90
C GLN A 321 -0.71 -3.99 6.36
N TYR A 322 0.29 -4.19 7.24
CA TYR A 322 0.20 -3.70 8.63
C TYR A 322 -0.03 -2.18 8.70
N ARG A 323 0.46 -1.43 7.69
CA ARG A 323 0.36 0.04 7.62
C ARG A 323 -1.08 0.57 7.50
N ILE A 324 -2.02 -0.30 7.13
CA ILE A 324 -3.44 0.02 6.98
C ILE A 324 -4.37 -0.94 7.73
N ALA A 325 -3.88 -2.06 8.24
CA ALA A 325 -4.71 -3.06 8.90
C ALA A 325 -5.43 -2.52 10.15
N TRP A 326 -4.89 -1.49 10.80
CA TRP A 326 -5.53 -0.78 11.92
C TRP A 326 -6.85 -0.08 11.55
N ILE A 327 -7.12 0.15 10.25
CA ILE A 327 -8.39 0.70 9.76
C ILE A 327 -9.57 -0.21 10.17
N VAL A 328 -9.38 -1.54 10.23
CA VAL A 328 -10.44 -2.48 10.60
C VAL A 328 -10.93 -2.21 12.04
N PRO A 329 -10.06 -2.20 13.08
CA PRO A 329 -10.46 -1.75 14.41
C PRO A 329 -11.13 -0.37 14.43
N CYS A 330 -10.62 0.61 13.68
CA CYS A 330 -11.21 1.95 13.65
C CYS A 330 -12.64 1.97 13.12
N VAL A 331 -12.91 1.25 12.03
CA VAL A 331 -14.25 1.17 11.43
C VAL A 331 -15.22 0.44 12.36
N VAL A 332 -14.77 -0.60 13.06
CA VAL A 332 -15.59 -1.30 14.07
C VAL A 332 -15.92 -0.37 15.23
N ILE A 333 -14.94 0.34 15.78
CA ILE A 333 -15.15 1.29 16.88
C ILE A 333 -16.09 2.42 16.44
N TYR A 334 -15.89 2.99 15.26
CA TYR A 334 -16.78 4.02 14.70
C TYR A 334 -18.22 3.50 14.54
N SER A 335 -18.38 2.27 14.04
CA SER A 335 -19.70 1.62 13.93
C SER A 335 -20.38 1.47 15.29
N ILE A 336 -19.64 1.05 16.32
CA ILE A 336 -20.17 0.91 17.69
C ILE A 336 -20.61 2.26 18.25
N ILE A 337 -19.81 3.32 18.07
CA ILE A 337 -20.16 4.67 18.52
C ILE A 337 -21.44 5.15 17.82
N SER A 338 -21.52 4.99 16.49
CA SER A 338 -22.71 5.33 15.71
C SER A 338 -23.97 4.58 16.18
N ILE A 339 -23.85 3.29 16.51
CA ILE A 339 -24.96 2.50 17.06
C ILE A 339 -25.43 3.07 18.40
N TYR A 340 -24.49 3.45 19.27
CA TYR A 340 -24.79 4.01 20.59
C TYR A 340 -25.48 5.39 20.48
N GLU A 341 -24.94 6.29 19.66
CA GLU A 341 -25.50 7.63 19.46
C GLU A 341 -26.93 7.57 18.91
N ARG A 342 -27.20 6.67 17.97
CA ARG A 342 -28.55 6.49 17.42
C ARG A 342 -29.55 5.99 18.46
N ARG A 343 -29.15 5.05 19.32
CA ARG A 343 -30.02 4.57 20.42
C ARG A 343 -30.30 5.69 21.44
N SER A 344 -29.29 6.49 21.79
CA SER A 344 -29.47 7.61 22.70
C SER A 344 -30.44 8.67 22.14
N MET A 345 -30.42 8.91 20.83
CA MET A 345 -31.35 9.83 20.17
C MET A 345 -32.78 9.29 20.14
N SER A 346 -32.96 8.00 19.82
CA SER A 346 -34.29 7.36 19.86
C SER A 346 -34.88 7.31 21.26
N GLY A 347 -34.06 7.12 22.31
CA GLY A 347 -34.52 7.13 23.70
C GLY A 347 -34.98 8.50 24.20
N LYS A 348 -34.44 9.60 23.65
CA LYS A 348 -34.85 10.98 23.97
C LYS A 348 -36.13 11.44 23.28
N GLN A 349 -36.64 10.71 22.28
CA GLN A 349 -37.94 11.02 21.64
C GLN A 349 -39.14 10.46 22.39
N TYR A 350 -38.93 9.65 23.43
CA TYR A 350 -39.98 9.04 24.26
C TYR A 350 -39.99 9.56 25.71
N LEU A 351 -39.21 10.61 25.99
CA LEU A 351 -39.24 11.42 27.21
C LEU A 351 -39.61 12.84 26.78
#